data_AF-A0AAW1T6N7-F1
#
_entry.id   AF-A0AAW1T6N7-F1
#
_cell.length_a   1.000
_cell.length_b   1.000
_cell.length_c   1.000
_cell.angle_alpha   90.00
_cell.angle_beta   90.00
_cell.angle_gamma   90.00
#
_symmetry.space_group_name_H-M   'P 1'
#
loop_
_entity.id
_entity.type
_entity.pdbx_description
1 polymer ?
#
loop_
_entity_poly.entity_id
_entity_poly.type
_entity_poly.pdbx_seq_one_letter_code
_entity_poly.pdbx_strand_id
1 'polypeptide(L)'
;MGAPKWPAMRQAFRLVKRPNGNLLIASDGLSDPFDDITLGEGNVNGFGLEFFIETPADELPSSLEDIKASWQFQLLYTVSQLAAGHGGIRAIMDDMKLLSTEAEGVAEAVPGTHQATHVNSQQRVGALLGLKSVLTSLDGNPGSVSIPEKIPRMPLTEVKLVNIKLLDLEELKIITESGAAGRKRLSDLFTGHDRLVSSLKRPSVVGMSM
;
A
#
# COMPACT_ATOMS: atom_id res chain seq x y z
N MET A 1 1.13 21.16 -15.50
CA MET A 1 1.97 21.04 -14.30
C MET A 1 2.21 19.54 -14.09
N GLY A 2 3.47 19.11 -14.14
CA GLY A 2 3.85 17.70 -14.27
C GLY A 2 3.83 16.96 -12.93
N ALA A 3 3.13 15.83 -12.87
CA ALA A 3 3.21 14.91 -11.74
C ALA A 3 4.67 14.45 -11.53
N PRO A 4 5.11 14.12 -10.30
CA PRO A 4 6.45 13.59 -10.04
C PRO A 4 6.82 12.47 -11.00
N LYS A 5 8.00 12.59 -11.63
CA LYS A 5 8.51 11.63 -12.61
C LYS A 5 8.92 10.33 -11.89
N TRP A 6 8.31 9.21 -12.27
CA TRP A 6 8.83 7.88 -11.91
C TRP A 6 10.09 7.60 -12.74
N PRO A 7 11.01 6.76 -12.23
CA PRO A 7 12.11 6.23 -13.01
C PRO A 7 11.66 5.79 -14.41
N ALA A 8 12.39 6.24 -15.42
CA ALA A 8 12.21 5.91 -16.83
C ALA A 8 10.80 6.25 -17.40
N MET A 9 10.04 7.14 -16.73
CA MET A 9 8.64 7.45 -17.06
C MET A 9 7.70 6.24 -16.99
N ARG A 10 8.12 5.14 -16.38
CA ARG A 10 7.35 3.89 -16.35
C ARG A 10 6.35 3.93 -15.19
N GLN A 11 5.18 4.48 -15.43
CA GLN A 11 4.05 4.42 -14.49
C GLN A 11 3.16 3.22 -14.80
N ALA A 12 3.71 2.01 -14.67
CA ALA A 12 2.98 0.77 -14.89
C ALA A 12 2.51 0.17 -13.57
N PHE A 13 1.51 -0.70 -13.67
CA PHE A 13 0.92 -1.41 -12.54
C PHE A 13 0.66 -2.86 -12.92
N ARG A 14 0.75 -3.74 -11.93
CA ARG A 14 0.49 -5.18 -12.07
C ARG A 14 -0.73 -5.57 -11.28
N LEU A 15 -1.58 -6.40 -11.89
CA LEU A 15 -2.68 -7.07 -11.22
C LEU A 15 -2.33 -8.57 -11.09
N VAL A 16 -2.32 -9.08 -9.87
CA VAL A 16 -1.99 -10.48 -9.57
C VAL A 16 -3.16 -11.12 -8.83
N LYS A 17 -3.63 -12.26 -9.33
CA LYS A 17 -4.65 -13.08 -8.65
C LYS A 17 -3.97 -13.93 -7.58
N ARG A 18 -4.44 -13.84 -6.33
CA ARG A 18 -3.93 -14.66 -5.23
C ARG A 18 -4.72 -15.98 -5.12
N PRO A 19 -4.10 -17.06 -4.62
CA PRO A 19 -4.78 -18.34 -4.41
C PRO A 19 -5.99 -18.27 -3.45
N ASN A 20 -6.01 -17.32 -2.51
CA ASN A 20 -7.12 -17.10 -1.58
C ASN A 20 -8.31 -16.33 -2.20
N GLY A 21 -8.26 -16.02 -3.51
CA GLY A 21 -9.32 -15.29 -4.21
C GLY A 21 -9.17 -13.77 -4.19
N ASN A 22 -8.23 -13.21 -3.42
CA ASN A 22 -7.95 -11.78 -3.43
C ASN A 22 -7.16 -11.34 -4.68
N LEU A 23 -7.12 -10.04 -4.92
CA LEU A 23 -6.31 -9.40 -5.93
C LEU A 23 -5.22 -8.55 -5.28
N LEU A 24 -4.03 -8.57 -5.87
CA LEU A 24 -2.96 -7.63 -5.58
C LEU A 24 -2.81 -6.66 -6.72
N ILE A 25 -2.86 -5.36 -6.42
CA ILE A 25 -2.47 -4.29 -7.34
C ILE A 25 -1.14 -3.74 -6.86
N ALA A 26 -0.11 -3.79 -7.70
CA ALA A 26 1.23 -3.34 -7.35
C ALA A 26 1.76 -2.31 -8.36
N SER A 27 2.55 -1.35 -7.89
CA SER A 27 3.34 -0.48 -8.76
C SER A 27 4.42 -1.30 -9.48
N ASP A 28 4.77 -0.89 -10.69
CA ASP A 28 5.83 -1.48 -11.52
C ASP A 28 6.56 -0.36 -12.25
N GLY A 29 7.56 0.22 -11.60
CA GLY A 29 8.42 1.25 -12.17
C GLY A 29 9.08 2.17 -11.15
N LEU A 30 8.66 2.19 -9.88
CA LEU A 30 9.39 2.90 -8.83
C LEU A 30 10.79 2.33 -8.63
N SER A 31 10.97 1.03 -8.92
CA SER A 31 12.23 0.33 -8.86
C SER A 31 12.93 0.18 -10.21
N ASP A 32 12.53 0.94 -11.25
CA ASP A 32 13.16 0.81 -12.57
C ASP A 32 14.67 1.16 -12.49
N PRO A 33 15.58 0.27 -12.91
CA PRO A 33 17.02 0.51 -12.88
C PRO A 33 17.54 1.44 -13.96
N PHE A 34 16.71 1.80 -14.96
CA PHE A 34 17.16 2.46 -16.18
C PHE A 34 16.88 3.97 -16.19
N ASP A 35 16.81 4.62 -15.03
CA ASP A 35 16.81 6.09 -14.91
C ASP A 35 18.01 6.58 -14.10
N ASP A 36 18.46 7.80 -14.38
CA ASP A 36 19.62 8.45 -13.72
C ASP A 36 19.35 8.84 -12.25
N ILE A 37 18.23 8.37 -11.66
CA ILE A 37 17.88 8.57 -10.25
C ILE A 37 18.82 7.70 -9.40
N THR A 38 20.04 8.19 -9.26
CA THR A 38 21.11 7.66 -8.42
C THR A 38 20.91 8.18 -7.01
N LEU A 39 19.99 7.56 -6.27
CA LEU A 39 19.85 7.84 -4.83
C LEU A 39 20.98 7.14 -4.08
N GLY A 40 22.15 7.78 -4.07
CA GLY A 40 23.32 7.37 -3.30
C GLY A 40 24.50 6.90 -4.15
N GLU A 41 25.61 6.63 -3.46
CA GLU A 41 26.79 5.97 -4.05
C GLU A 41 26.44 4.51 -4.38
N GLY A 42 26.05 4.24 -5.63
CA GLY A 42 25.87 2.86 -6.09
C GLY A 42 24.83 2.69 -7.20
N ASN A 43 25.00 1.62 -7.96
CA ASN A 43 24.08 1.19 -9.01
C ASN A 43 22.90 0.44 -8.36
N VAL A 44 21.81 1.15 -8.01
CA VAL A 44 20.62 0.59 -7.34
C VAL A 44 19.38 0.65 -8.25
N ASN A 45 18.42 -0.25 -8.04
CA ASN A 45 17.15 -0.27 -8.78
C ASN A 45 16.24 0.90 -8.39
N GLY A 46 16.29 2.04 -9.08
CA GLY A 46 15.40 3.19 -8.86
C GLY A 46 15.29 3.60 -7.38
N PHE A 47 14.06 3.72 -6.86
CA PHE A 47 13.79 3.96 -5.43
C PHE A 47 13.98 2.72 -4.54
N GLY A 48 14.27 1.55 -5.11
CA GLY A 48 14.52 0.31 -4.38
C GLY A 48 13.28 -0.29 -3.71
N LEU A 49 12.08 0.12 -4.09
CA LEU A 49 10.82 -0.41 -3.56
C LEU A 49 9.68 -0.34 -4.58
N GLU A 50 8.64 -1.12 -4.32
CA GLU A 50 7.33 -1.03 -4.97
C GLU A 50 6.24 -1.10 -3.89
N PHE A 51 5.11 -0.46 -4.15
CA PHE A 51 3.93 -0.52 -3.29
C PHE A 51 2.90 -1.51 -3.81
N PHE A 52 2.09 -2.05 -2.91
CA PHE A 52 0.96 -2.87 -3.30
C PHE A 52 -0.25 -2.72 -2.37
N ILE A 53 -1.44 -2.93 -2.92
CA ILE A 53 -2.69 -3.12 -2.18
C ILE A 53 -3.19 -4.53 -2.45
N GLU A 54 -3.56 -5.24 -1.38
CA GLU A 54 -4.38 -6.44 -1.48
C GLU A 54 -5.84 -6.08 -1.23
N THR A 55 -6.77 -6.58 -2.05
CA THR A 55 -8.21 -6.30 -1.94
C THR A 55 -9.03 -7.56 -2.28
N PRO A 56 -10.24 -7.75 -1.73
CA PRO A 56 -11.17 -8.75 -2.23
C PRO A 56 -11.46 -8.55 -3.71
N ALA A 57 -11.57 -9.64 -4.48
CA ALA A 57 -11.78 -9.55 -5.93
C ALA A 57 -13.13 -8.93 -6.30
N ASP A 58 -14.16 -9.08 -5.45
CA ASP A 58 -15.49 -8.51 -5.66
C ASP A 58 -15.56 -7.00 -5.37
N GLU A 59 -14.51 -6.41 -4.78
CA GLU A 59 -14.39 -4.96 -4.57
C GLU A 59 -13.58 -4.25 -5.65
N LEU A 60 -13.00 -4.99 -6.60
CA LEU A 60 -12.30 -4.40 -7.74
C LEU A 60 -13.13 -4.57 -9.02
N PRO A 61 -13.35 -3.48 -9.79
CA PRO A 61 -14.00 -3.59 -11.10
C PRO A 61 -13.26 -4.51 -12.07
N SER A 62 -13.97 -4.99 -13.09
CA SER A 62 -13.39 -5.90 -14.09
C SER A 62 -12.78 -5.20 -15.31
N SER A 63 -13.18 -3.96 -15.60
CA SER A 63 -12.68 -3.21 -16.76
C SER A 63 -11.42 -2.42 -16.37
N LEU A 64 -10.49 -2.23 -17.32
CA LEU A 64 -9.25 -1.49 -17.05
C LEU A 64 -9.52 -0.01 -16.71
N GLU A 65 -10.52 0.60 -17.35
CA GLU A 65 -10.91 1.99 -17.10
C GLU A 65 -11.46 2.15 -15.69
N ASP A 66 -12.38 1.27 -15.29
CA ASP A 66 -12.96 1.30 -13.95
C ASP A 66 -11.94 0.94 -12.86
N ILE A 67 -10.99 0.03 -13.14
CA ILE A 67 -9.87 -0.25 -12.24
C ILE A 67 -9.05 1.02 -12.02
N LYS A 68 -8.74 1.79 -13.07
CA LYS A 68 -8.00 3.06 -12.91
C LYS A 68 -8.79 4.09 -12.12
N ALA A 69 -10.11 4.11 -12.24
CA ALA A 69 -10.98 5.00 -11.47
C ALA A 69 -11.22 4.52 -10.02
N SER A 70 -10.87 3.28 -9.69
CA SER A 70 -11.12 2.70 -8.36
C SER A 70 -10.27 3.33 -7.25
N TRP A 71 -10.79 3.31 -6.01
CA TRP A 71 -10.05 3.82 -4.84
C TRP A 71 -8.73 3.06 -4.63
N GLN A 72 -8.68 1.77 -4.96
CA GLN A 72 -7.47 0.96 -4.83
C GLN A 72 -6.37 1.52 -5.73
N PHE A 73 -6.68 1.76 -7.00
CA PHE A 73 -5.70 2.30 -7.93
C PHE A 73 -5.32 3.74 -7.57
N GLN A 74 -6.30 4.59 -7.26
CA GLN A 74 -6.04 5.99 -6.90
C GLN A 74 -5.18 6.10 -5.64
N LEU A 75 -5.45 5.30 -4.60
CA LEU A 75 -4.62 5.27 -3.40
C LEU A 75 -3.21 4.77 -3.68
N LEU A 76 -3.06 3.66 -4.42
CA LEU A 76 -1.76 3.12 -4.81
C LEU A 76 -0.96 4.14 -5.64
N TYR A 77 -1.60 4.77 -6.61
CA TYR A 77 -1.01 5.80 -7.46
C TYR A 77 -0.54 6.99 -6.62
N THR A 78 -1.42 7.57 -5.80
CA THR A 78 -1.09 8.74 -4.97
C THR A 78 0.05 8.43 -3.99
N VAL A 79 0.03 7.30 -3.29
CA VAL A 79 1.13 6.91 -2.39
C VAL A 79 2.44 6.73 -3.15
N SER A 80 2.39 6.13 -4.34
CA SER A 80 3.57 5.97 -5.20
C SER A 80 4.12 7.32 -5.69
N GLN A 81 3.24 8.27 -6.03
CA GLN A 81 3.64 9.64 -6.39
C GLN A 81 4.30 10.38 -5.21
N LEU A 82 3.74 10.25 -4.00
CA LEU A 82 4.32 10.85 -2.78
C LEU A 82 5.71 10.29 -2.50
N ALA A 83 5.89 8.98 -2.65
CA ALA A 83 7.17 8.31 -2.49
C ALA A 83 8.21 8.81 -3.51
N ALA A 84 7.81 8.91 -4.79
CA ALA A 84 8.68 9.41 -5.84
C ALA A 84 9.06 10.89 -5.62
N GLY A 85 8.13 11.72 -5.15
CA GLY A 85 8.36 13.13 -4.84
C GLY A 85 9.32 13.36 -3.67
N HIS A 86 9.37 12.44 -2.69
CA HIS A 86 10.29 12.55 -1.55
C HIS A 86 11.72 12.11 -1.89
N GLY A 87 11.88 11.10 -2.76
CA GLY A 87 13.19 10.59 -3.18
C GLY A 87 14.00 9.84 -2.12
N GLY A 88 13.52 9.67 -0.89
CA GLY A 88 14.26 8.98 0.20
C GLY A 88 13.48 7.81 0.83
N ILE A 89 12.37 7.41 0.20
CA ILE A 89 11.33 6.63 0.85
C ILE A 89 11.80 5.23 1.31
N ARG A 90 12.75 4.62 0.60
CA ARG A 90 13.33 3.32 0.99
C ARG A 90 14.09 3.39 2.30
N ALA A 91 14.96 4.37 2.47
CA ALA A 91 15.71 4.55 3.71
C ALA A 91 14.76 4.81 4.89
N ILE A 92 13.74 5.64 4.70
CA ILE A 92 12.72 5.93 5.71
C ILE A 92 11.93 4.66 6.06
N MET A 93 11.51 3.87 5.08
CA MET A 93 10.82 2.60 5.33
C MET A 93 11.73 1.55 6.00
N ASP A 94 13.03 1.61 5.78
CA ASP A 94 13.99 0.73 6.43
C ASP A 94 14.26 1.15 7.88
N ASP A 95 14.24 2.43 8.20
CA ASP A 95 14.35 2.92 9.58
C ASP A 95 13.05 2.72 10.36
N MET A 96 11.96 3.33 9.88
CA MET A 96 10.72 3.46 10.63
C MET A 96 9.86 2.19 10.63
N LYS A 97 10.06 1.29 9.65
CA LYS A 97 9.31 0.03 9.39
C LYS A 97 7.81 0.19 9.09
N LEU A 98 7.15 1.16 9.70
CA LEU A 98 5.75 1.54 9.49
C LEU A 98 5.68 3.05 9.25
N LEU A 99 5.03 3.43 8.15
CA LEU A 99 4.69 4.81 7.82
C LEU A 99 3.19 4.97 7.69
N SER A 100 2.71 6.20 7.71
CA SER A 100 1.32 6.52 7.47
C SER A 100 1.22 7.79 6.65
N THR A 101 0.16 7.90 5.87
CA THR A 101 -0.11 9.09 5.06
C THR A 101 -1.61 9.35 4.94
N GLU A 102 -1.96 10.58 4.64
CA GLU A 102 -3.29 10.97 4.19
C GLU A 102 -3.18 11.31 2.70
N ALA A 103 -3.81 10.51 1.85
CA ALA A 103 -3.75 10.65 0.40
C ALA A 103 -4.84 11.60 -0.10
N GLU A 104 -4.42 12.67 -0.78
CA GLU A 104 -5.31 13.58 -1.52
C GLU A 104 -5.75 12.97 -2.86
N GLY A 105 -6.88 13.44 -3.40
CA GLY A 105 -7.39 13.01 -4.70
C GLY A 105 -8.02 11.62 -4.75
N VAL A 106 -8.06 10.90 -3.62
CA VAL A 106 -8.66 9.55 -3.54
C VAL A 106 -10.15 9.61 -3.16
N ALA A 107 -10.60 10.68 -2.50
CA ALA A 107 -11.95 10.80 -1.94
C ALA A 107 -13.06 10.59 -2.98
N GLU A 108 -12.90 11.11 -4.20
CA GLU A 108 -13.88 10.98 -5.29
C GLU A 108 -14.04 9.54 -5.77
N ALA A 109 -12.99 8.72 -5.63
CA ALA A 109 -13.02 7.30 -5.98
C ALA A 109 -13.61 6.41 -4.88
N VAL A 110 -13.81 6.96 -3.67
CA VAL A 110 -14.49 6.25 -2.58
C VAL A 110 -16.00 6.35 -2.78
N PRO A 111 -16.73 5.22 -2.89
CA PRO A 111 -18.18 5.23 -3.03
C PRO A 111 -18.86 6.01 -1.90
N GLY A 112 -19.92 6.76 -2.24
CA GLY A 112 -20.60 7.66 -1.30
C GLY A 112 -21.05 6.99 0.01
N THR A 113 -21.44 5.72 -0.03
CA THR A 113 -21.83 4.94 1.16
C THR A 113 -20.69 4.70 2.16
N HIS A 114 -19.44 4.87 1.74
CA HIS A 114 -18.24 4.65 2.56
C HIS A 114 -17.45 5.94 2.85
N GLN A 115 -17.86 7.08 2.30
CA GLN A 115 -17.13 8.34 2.50
C GLN A 115 -17.13 8.76 3.99
N ALA A 116 -18.25 8.63 4.68
CA ALA A 116 -18.36 8.99 6.10
C ALA A 116 -17.41 8.21 7.03
N THR A 117 -16.92 7.04 6.58
CA THR A 117 -16.02 6.18 7.37
C THR A 117 -14.56 6.22 6.91
N HIS A 118 -14.26 6.73 5.70
CA HIS A 118 -12.92 6.65 5.11
C HIS A 118 -12.35 7.98 4.60
N VAL A 119 -13.18 9.01 4.42
CA VAL A 119 -12.77 10.32 3.89
C VAL A 119 -12.85 11.35 4.99
N ASN A 120 -11.72 11.98 5.31
CA ASN A 120 -11.66 12.98 6.37
C ASN A 120 -12.24 14.34 5.91
N SER A 121 -12.36 15.30 6.84
CA SER A 121 -12.90 16.63 6.54
C SER A 121 -12.09 17.43 5.51
N GLN A 122 -10.85 17.02 5.23
CA GLN A 122 -9.96 17.62 4.23
C GLN A 122 -10.00 16.87 2.88
N GLN A 123 -10.98 15.97 2.67
CA GLN A 123 -11.09 15.15 1.45
C GLN A 123 -9.88 14.24 1.21
N ARG A 124 -9.27 13.74 2.30
CA ARG A 124 -8.14 12.79 2.24
C ARG A 124 -8.53 11.42 2.78
N VAL A 125 -7.84 10.40 2.29
CA VAL A 125 -7.99 9.00 2.70
C VAL A 125 -6.74 8.53 3.45
N GLY A 126 -6.92 7.93 4.62
CA GLY A 126 -5.82 7.44 5.45
C GLY A 126 -5.24 6.10 4.97
N ALA A 127 -3.92 5.96 5.05
CA ALA A 127 -3.24 4.69 4.80
C ALA A 127 -2.10 4.43 5.78
N LEU A 128 -1.96 3.16 6.19
CA LEU A 128 -0.81 2.62 6.90
C LEU A 128 0.07 1.83 5.92
N LEU A 129 1.38 2.02 5.99
CA LEU A 129 2.35 1.46 5.07
C LEU A 129 3.28 0.49 5.79
N GLY A 130 3.61 -0.62 5.14
CA GLY A 130 4.66 -1.54 5.60
C GLY A 130 4.19 -2.65 6.54
N LEU A 131 2.89 -2.95 6.60
CA LEU A 131 2.43 -4.19 7.22
C LEU A 131 3.03 -5.40 6.49
N LYS A 132 3.28 -6.46 7.25
CA LYS A 132 3.91 -7.69 6.77
C LYS A 132 2.92 -8.84 6.77
N SER A 133 2.99 -9.66 5.73
CA SER A 133 2.23 -10.91 5.68
C SER A 133 2.68 -11.81 6.83
N VAL A 134 1.74 -12.52 7.44
CA VAL A 134 2.04 -13.55 8.43
C VAL A 134 1.79 -14.90 7.79
N LEU A 135 2.76 -15.81 7.91
CA LEU A 135 2.54 -17.22 7.62
C LEU A 135 1.77 -17.82 8.81
N THR A 136 0.47 -17.95 8.67
CA THR A 136 -0.32 -18.81 9.54
C THR A 136 -0.43 -20.17 8.86
N SER A 137 0.63 -20.97 8.96
CA SER A 137 0.52 -22.41 8.72
C SER A 137 0.33 -23.10 10.06
N LEU A 138 -0.93 -23.31 10.44
CA LEU A 138 -1.29 -24.26 11.49
C LEU A 138 -2.18 -25.39 10.96
N ASP A 139 -2.73 -25.25 9.75
CA ASP A 139 -3.65 -26.21 9.14
C ASP A 139 -3.07 -26.94 7.91
N GLY A 140 -1.82 -26.65 7.53
CA GLY A 140 -1.17 -27.30 6.37
C GLY A 140 -1.83 -26.97 5.03
N ASN A 141 -2.69 -25.95 4.94
CA ASN A 141 -3.43 -25.63 3.73
C ASN A 141 -2.55 -24.82 2.75
N PRO A 142 -2.23 -25.35 1.55
CA PRO A 142 -1.33 -24.71 0.59
C PRO A 142 -1.87 -23.41 -0.05
N GLY A 143 -3.09 -22.98 0.28
CA GLY A 143 -3.73 -21.77 -0.26
C GLY A 143 -3.20 -20.44 0.29
N SER A 144 -2.39 -20.45 1.36
CA SER A 144 -1.93 -19.23 2.05
C SER A 144 -0.47 -18.89 1.75
N VAL A 145 -0.15 -18.56 0.49
CA VAL A 145 1.20 -18.12 0.13
C VAL A 145 1.46 -16.71 0.68
N SER A 146 2.41 -16.55 1.59
CA SER A 146 2.78 -15.23 2.12
C SER A 146 3.32 -14.32 1.03
N ILE A 147 3.00 -13.03 1.11
CA ILE A 147 3.62 -12.02 0.25
C ILE A 147 5.04 -11.76 0.79
N PRO A 148 6.08 -11.92 -0.04
CA PRO A 148 7.45 -11.71 0.41
C PRO A 148 7.69 -10.22 0.72
N GLU A 149 8.55 -9.92 1.69
CA GLU A 149 8.92 -8.53 1.99
C GLU A 149 9.80 -7.89 0.91
N LYS A 150 10.46 -8.72 0.08
CA LYS A 150 11.41 -8.28 -0.94
C LYS A 150 11.35 -9.18 -2.17
N ILE A 151 11.63 -8.60 -3.34
CA ILE A 151 11.86 -9.32 -4.58
C ILE A 151 13.38 -9.46 -4.76
N PRO A 152 13.93 -10.68 -4.61
CA PRO A 152 15.35 -10.92 -4.85
C PRO A 152 15.63 -10.97 -6.36
N ARG A 153 16.90 -10.82 -6.74
CA ARG A 153 17.39 -10.98 -8.13
C ARG A 153 16.77 -10.01 -9.14
N MET A 154 16.38 -8.82 -8.71
CA MET A 154 16.14 -7.70 -9.61
C MET A 154 17.49 -7.22 -10.19
N PRO A 155 17.50 -6.50 -11.33
CA PRO A 155 18.72 -6.29 -12.12
C PRO A 155 19.93 -5.75 -11.36
N LEU A 156 19.73 -4.78 -10.45
CA LEU A 156 20.81 -4.16 -9.67
C LEU A 156 20.82 -4.55 -8.18
N THR A 157 19.70 -4.37 -7.48
CA THR A 157 19.55 -4.61 -6.03
C THR A 157 18.21 -5.25 -5.68
N GLU A 158 18.06 -5.86 -4.51
CA GLU A 158 16.72 -6.30 -4.06
C GLU A 158 15.72 -5.13 -3.96
N VAL A 159 14.47 -5.39 -4.33
CA VAL A 159 13.37 -4.42 -4.28
C VAL A 159 12.48 -4.74 -3.09
N LYS A 160 12.21 -3.77 -2.23
CA LYS A 160 11.31 -3.94 -1.08
C LYS A 160 9.85 -3.84 -1.51
N LEU A 161 9.00 -4.76 -1.05
CA LEU A 161 7.56 -4.67 -1.25
C LEU A 161 6.91 -4.04 -0.01
N VAL A 162 6.17 -2.96 -0.24
CA VAL A 162 5.53 -2.21 0.84
C VAL A 162 4.02 -2.28 0.68
N ASN A 163 3.35 -2.93 1.64
CA ASN A 163 1.89 -2.94 1.70
C ASN A 163 1.36 -1.52 1.93
N ILE A 164 0.27 -1.18 1.26
CA ILE A 164 -0.62 -0.07 1.59
C ILE A 164 -1.89 -0.67 2.18
N LYS A 165 -2.18 -0.32 3.43
CA LYS A 165 -3.39 -0.69 4.15
C LYS A 165 -4.30 0.52 4.24
N LEU A 166 -5.49 0.45 3.63
CA LEU A 166 -6.55 1.44 3.81
C LEU A 166 -6.94 1.50 5.29
N LEU A 167 -7.04 2.71 5.83
CA LEU A 167 -7.53 2.98 7.18
C LEU A 167 -8.91 3.61 7.11
N ASP A 168 -9.76 3.26 8.07
CA ASP A 168 -10.93 4.08 8.37
C ASP A 168 -10.53 5.30 9.23
N LEU A 169 -11.50 6.19 9.48
CA LEU A 169 -11.26 7.41 10.26
C LEU A 169 -10.99 7.16 11.75
N GLU A 170 -11.51 6.09 12.34
CA GLU A 170 -11.23 5.76 13.75
C GLU A 170 -9.79 5.26 13.92
N GLU A 171 -9.32 4.45 12.99
CA GLU A 171 -7.94 3.98 12.92
C GLU A 171 -6.98 5.13 12.60
N LEU A 172 -7.31 5.97 11.62
CA LEU A 172 -6.51 7.16 11.30
C LEU A 172 -6.37 8.06 12.53
N LYS A 173 -7.43 8.24 13.32
CA LYS A 173 -7.41 9.01 14.57
C LYS A 173 -6.40 8.47 15.58
N ILE A 174 -6.23 7.15 15.70
CA ILE A 174 -5.20 6.55 16.56
C ILE A 174 -3.79 7.00 16.13
N ILE A 175 -3.54 7.09 14.82
CA ILE A 175 -2.25 7.57 14.30
C ILE A 175 -2.08 9.05 14.53
N THR A 176 -3.09 9.88 14.27
CA THR A 176 -2.96 11.34 14.42
C THR A 176 -2.78 11.75 15.87
N GLU A 177 -3.36 11.01 16.82
CA GLU A 177 -3.22 11.26 18.26
C GLU A 177 -1.91 10.72 18.85
N SER A 178 -1.40 9.59 18.35
CA SER A 178 -0.30 8.85 18.99
C SER A 178 0.94 8.64 18.11
N GLY A 179 0.95 9.17 16.88
CA GLY A 179 2.07 9.09 15.95
C GLY A 179 2.61 7.67 15.74
N ALA A 180 3.90 7.48 16.00
CA ALA A 180 4.57 6.17 15.86
C ALA A 180 3.96 5.09 16.77
N ALA A 181 3.56 5.44 18.00
CA ALA A 181 2.89 4.52 18.90
C ALA A 181 1.52 4.10 18.35
N GLY A 182 0.81 5.02 17.70
CA GLY A 182 -0.45 4.75 17.01
C GLY A 182 -0.28 3.77 15.84
N ARG A 183 0.72 3.99 14.97
CA ARG A 183 1.06 3.06 13.88
C ARG A 183 1.38 1.66 14.40
N LYS A 184 2.19 1.56 15.46
CA LYS A 184 2.52 0.28 16.09
C LYS A 184 1.26 -0.40 16.63
N ARG A 185 0.43 0.33 17.37
CA ARG A 185 -0.82 -0.20 17.94
C ARG A 185 -1.72 -0.77 16.84
N LEU A 186 -1.92 -0.05 15.74
CA LEU A 186 -2.71 -0.57 14.62
C LEU A 186 -2.07 -1.80 13.97
N SER A 187 -0.75 -1.83 13.81
CA SER A 187 -0.04 -3.01 13.30
C SER A 187 -0.28 -4.25 14.16
N ASP A 188 -0.32 -4.08 15.48
CA ASP A 188 -0.59 -5.14 16.45
C ASP A 188 -2.08 -5.58 16.40
N LEU A 189 -3.01 -4.65 16.13
CA LEU A 189 -4.44 -4.94 15.98
C LEU A 189 -4.78 -5.64 14.64
N PHE A 190 -4.08 -5.31 13.56
CA PHE A 190 -4.21 -6.01 12.28
C PHE A 190 -3.56 -7.40 12.35
N THR A 191 -4.37 -8.41 12.64
CA THR A 191 -3.97 -9.80 12.84
C THR A 191 -4.58 -10.74 11.79
N GLY A 192 -4.13 -12.01 11.78
CA GLY A 192 -4.67 -13.06 10.91
C GLY A 192 -4.24 -12.97 9.45
N HIS A 193 -4.84 -13.85 8.64
CA HIS A 193 -4.54 -13.99 7.21
C HIS A 193 -4.87 -12.72 6.40
N ASP A 194 -5.92 -11.99 6.80
CA ASP A 194 -6.42 -10.80 6.09
C ASP A 194 -5.80 -9.49 6.57
N ARG A 195 -4.75 -9.55 7.41
CA ARG A 195 -4.15 -8.34 7.98
C ARG A 195 -3.69 -7.32 6.93
N LEU A 196 -3.29 -7.77 5.74
CA LEU A 196 -2.87 -6.91 4.63
C LEU A 196 -4.02 -6.45 3.73
N VAL A 197 -5.18 -7.10 3.82
CA VAL A 197 -6.31 -6.89 2.92
C VAL A 197 -6.98 -5.56 3.24
N SER A 198 -7.05 -4.69 2.24
CA SER A 198 -7.79 -3.44 2.29
C SER A 198 -9.17 -3.65 1.67
N SER A 199 -10.20 -3.19 2.37
CA SER A 199 -11.60 -3.35 1.98
C SER A 199 -12.38 -2.18 2.58
N LEU A 200 -13.36 -1.67 1.85
CA LEU A 200 -14.30 -0.66 2.38
C LEU A 200 -15.38 -1.30 3.25
N LYS A 201 -15.53 -2.63 3.20
CA LYS A 201 -16.55 -3.42 3.89
C LYS A 201 -16.07 -3.99 5.22
N ARG A 202 -14.76 -3.98 5.50
CA ARG A 202 -14.23 -4.49 6.78
C ARG A 202 -14.63 -3.57 7.93
N PRO A 203 -14.90 -4.10 9.13
CA PRO A 203 -15.02 -3.27 10.32
C PRO A 203 -13.68 -2.65 10.72
N SER A 204 -13.75 -1.58 11.53
CA SER A 204 -12.58 -1.01 12.20
C SER A 204 -11.96 -2.01 13.15
N VAL A 205 -10.63 -2.07 13.19
CA VAL A 205 -9.93 -2.88 14.22
C VAL A 205 -9.94 -2.19 15.60
N VAL A 206 -10.37 -0.93 15.69
CA VAL A 206 -10.47 -0.18 16.95
C VAL A 206 -11.78 -0.50 17.67
N GLY A 207 -12.87 -0.77 16.94
CA GLY A 207 -14.19 -1.08 17.48
C GLY A 207 -14.38 -2.52 18.01
N MET A 208 -13.39 -3.40 17.82
CA MET A 208 -13.44 -4.81 18.24
C MET A 208 -12.99 -5.06 19.70
N SER A 209 -12.73 -4.00 20.47
CA SER A 209 -12.35 -4.07 21.88
C SER A 209 -13.52 -3.62 22.78
N MET A 210 -14.47 -4.51 23.03
CA MET A 210 -15.34 -4.48 24.20
C MET A 210 -15.37 -5.86 24.85
#